data_AF-A0A6P0IM53-F1
#
_entry.id   AF-A0A6P0IM53-F1
#
_cell.length_a   1.000
_cell.length_b   1.000
_cell.length_c   1.000
_cell.angle_alpha   90.00
_cell.angle_beta   90.00
_cell.angle_gamma   90.00
#
_symmetry.space_group_name_H-M   'P 1'
#
loop_
_entity.id
_entity.type
_entity.pdbx_description
1 polymer ?
#
loop_
_entity_poly.entity_id
_entity_poly.type
_entity_poly.pdbx_seq_one_letter_code
_entity_poly.pdbx_strand_id
1 'polypeptide(L)'
;MDEQRRQAYLNLIQQLLTCASGEDDQILESNRELVDAELLQVMAVVAEKIAADGNQNAAEFLGSLRSELLEIISESSSLVNASSQDYLEFLKEVLLATDNSNSDPEVVYPLLEANLDKLDHNFIDILKTWASDKFLKAEPEIAKEIANTIWNFSYIIDDFYLGNKANNMEIVIAGYEQVLTVFTKPDFPQDWANTQYNLGNAYINRINGDKADNLELAIEAYQLALSVYTKPDFPKNWASTQNNLGYAYFYRINGDKADNLELAIEAFQLALSVHTKLDFPEDWAITHYNLGNAYFDRINGDKADNLELAIEAYQLALSVYTKLDFPEKWANTHYNLGYAYSDRINGDKADNLELAIEAYQLALSVYTKLDFPEDWARTHYNLGNAYFYRINGDKADNLELAIEAYQLALSVYTKLDFPE
;
A
#
# COMPACT_ATOMS: atom_id res chain seq x y z
N MET A 1 -14.04 14.20 37.68
CA MET A 1 -15.27 13.77 36.99
C MET A 1 -15.89 14.99 36.36
N ASP A 2 -16.14 14.94 35.06
CA ASP A 2 -16.92 15.96 34.35
C ASP A 2 -18.36 15.99 34.89
N GLU A 3 -18.90 17.18 35.11
CA GLU A 3 -20.23 17.37 35.72
C GLU A 3 -21.34 16.83 34.80
N GLN A 4 -21.15 16.89 33.48
CA GLN A 4 -22.08 16.29 32.52
C GLN A 4 -22.08 14.77 32.60
N ARG A 5 -20.90 14.15 32.65
CA ARG A 5 -20.74 12.69 32.78
C ARG A 5 -21.31 12.17 34.11
N ARG A 6 -21.08 12.89 35.20
CA ARG A 6 -21.68 12.57 36.51
C ARG A 6 -23.21 12.59 36.47
N GLN A 7 -23.79 13.59 35.81
CA GLN A 7 -25.24 13.69 35.67
C GLN A 7 -25.80 12.56 34.78
N ALA A 8 -25.08 12.15 33.74
CA ALA A 8 -25.44 11.00 32.91
C ALA A 8 -25.47 9.71 33.73
N TYR A 9 -24.47 9.46 34.59
CA TYR A 9 -24.49 8.32 35.50
C TYR A 9 -25.68 8.34 36.47
N LEU A 10 -25.99 9.49 37.06
CA LEU A 10 -27.13 9.63 37.97
C LEU A 10 -28.46 9.38 37.25
N ASN A 11 -28.59 9.84 36.00
CA ASN A 11 -29.78 9.59 35.18
C ASN A 11 -29.92 8.10 34.85
N LEU A 12 -28.83 7.43 34.47
CA LEU A 12 -28.81 5.99 34.21
C LEU A 12 -29.18 5.19 35.46
N ILE A 13 -28.59 5.51 36.61
CA ILE A 13 -28.93 4.88 37.89
C ILE A 13 -30.41 5.08 38.24
N GLN A 14 -30.94 6.29 38.01
CA GLN A 14 -32.36 6.56 38.26
C GLN A 14 -33.28 5.74 37.34
N GLN A 15 -32.90 5.54 36.08
CA GLN A 15 -33.63 4.68 35.14
C GLN A 15 -33.61 3.22 35.61
N LEU A 16 -32.44 2.70 35.99
CA LEU A 16 -32.29 1.33 36.51
C LEU A 16 -33.09 1.10 37.81
N LEU A 17 -33.21 2.12 38.67
CA LEU A 17 -34.00 2.04 39.90
C LEU A 17 -35.52 2.13 39.67
N THR A 18 -35.96 2.59 38.51
CA THR A 18 -37.39 2.82 38.20
C THR A 18 -37.93 1.96 37.07
N CYS A 19 -37.09 1.14 36.43
CA CYS A 19 -37.48 0.25 35.36
C CYS A 19 -38.36 -0.92 35.85
N ALA A 20 -39.11 -1.53 34.94
CA ALA A 20 -39.83 -2.75 35.27
C ALA A 20 -38.85 -3.94 35.41
N SER A 21 -39.25 -4.97 36.15
CA SER A 21 -38.43 -6.18 36.32
C SER A 21 -38.15 -6.84 34.97
N GLY A 22 -36.88 -6.98 34.61
CA GLY A 22 -36.41 -7.56 33.34
C GLY A 22 -36.10 -6.55 32.23
N GLU A 23 -36.17 -5.24 32.49
CA GLU A 23 -35.78 -4.18 31.53
C GLU A 23 -34.35 -3.64 31.75
N ASP A 24 -33.70 -4.05 32.83
CA ASP A 24 -32.37 -3.62 33.26
C ASP A 24 -31.26 -3.96 32.25
N ASP A 25 -31.27 -5.16 31.68
CA ASP A 25 -30.32 -5.57 30.63
C ASP A 25 -30.41 -4.66 29.39
N GLN A 26 -31.65 -4.33 28.96
CA GLN A 26 -31.88 -3.49 27.79
C GLN A 26 -31.46 -2.03 28.04
N ILE A 27 -31.64 -1.54 29.26
CA ILE A 27 -31.20 -0.20 29.66
C ILE A 27 -29.68 -0.12 29.70
N LEU A 28 -29.01 -1.13 30.27
CA LEU A 28 -27.54 -1.21 30.28
C LEU A 28 -26.97 -1.34 28.86
N GLU A 29 -27.61 -2.12 27.99
CA GLU A 29 -27.21 -2.26 26.60
C GLU A 29 -27.36 -0.96 25.79
N SER A 30 -28.39 -0.17 26.08
CA SER A 30 -28.62 1.13 25.43
C SER A 30 -27.69 2.24 25.92
N ASN A 31 -26.93 2.01 26.99
CA ASN A 31 -26.02 2.97 27.61
C ASN A 31 -24.62 2.36 27.84
N ARG A 32 -24.18 1.42 26.98
CA ARG A 32 -22.91 0.68 27.14
C ARG A 32 -21.69 1.60 27.31
N GLU A 33 -21.69 2.76 26.68
CA GLU A 33 -20.62 3.76 26.78
C GLU A 33 -20.46 4.39 28.16
N LEU A 34 -21.47 4.27 29.02
CA LEU A 34 -21.46 4.71 30.41
C LEU A 34 -21.12 3.57 31.38
N VAL A 35 -21.05 2.31 30.93
CA VAL A 35 -20.77 1.14 31.77
C VAL A 35 -19.26 1.00 31.95
N ASP A 36 -18.72 1.75 32.90
CA ASP A 36 -17.28 1.81 33.21
C ASP A 36 -17.01 1.82 34.73
N ALA A 37 -15.73 1.85 35.10
CA ALA A 37 -15.31 1.86 36.50
C ALA A 37 -15.79 3.11 37.29
N GLU A 38 -16.06 4.23 36.64
CA GLU A 38 -16.57 5.45 37.30
C GLU A 38 -18.06 5.32 37.64
N LEU A 39 -18.87 4.72 36.75
CA LEU A 39 -20.27 4.38 37.04
C LEU A 39 -20.37 3.50 38.29
N LEU A 40 -19.52 2.47 38.42
CA LEU A 40 -19.53 1.58 39.58
C LEU A 40 -19.25 2.32 40.91
N GLN A 41 -18.45 3.39 40.88
CA GLN A 41 -18.21 4.22 42.06
C GLN A 41 -19.45 5.06 42.40
N VAL A 42 -20.10 5.64 41.39
CA VAL A 42 -21.32 6.42 41.59
C VAL A 42 -22.46 5.54 42.09
N MET A 43 -22.61 4.32 41.55
CA MET A 43 -23.57 3.32 42.04
C MET A 43 -23.38 3.00 43.53
N ALA A 44 -22.13 2.87 43.99
CA ALA A 44 -21.83 2.61 45.40
C ALA A 44 -22.29 3.76 46.31
N VAL A 45 -21.97 5.01 45.93
CA VAL A 45 -22.35 6.21 46.69
C VAL A 45 -23.88 6.38 46.72
N VAL A 46 -24.55 6.11 45.60
CA VAL A 46 -26.01 6.20 45.52
C VAL A 46 -26.67 5.09 46.33
N ALA A 47 -26.15 3.86 46.30
CA ALA A 47 -26.66 2.75 47.12
C ALA A 47 -26.58 3.06 48.63
N GLU A 48 -25.45 3.61 49.11
CA GLU A 48 -25.28 4.03 50.50
C GLU A 48 -26.30 5.10 50.91
N LYS A 49 -26.55 6.08 50.02
CA LYS A 49 -27.53 7.13 50.26
C LYS A 49 -28.96 6.58 50.32
N ILE A 50 -29.33 5.72 49.37
CA ILE A 50 -30.65 5.08 49.31
C ILE A 50 -30.90 4.21 50.56
N ALA A 51 -29.88 3.52 51.04
CA ALA A 51 -29.95 2.76 52.29
C ALA A 51 -30.15 3.67 53.51
N ALA A 52 -29.42 4.79 53.59
CA ALA A 52 -29.58 5.78 54.66
C ALA A 52 -30.98 6.44 54.66
N ASP A 53 -31.60 6.58 53.48
CA ASP A 53 -32.96 7.09 53.30
C ASP A 53 -34.05 6.00 53.57
N GLY A 54 -33.64 4.78 53.95
CA GLY A 54 -34.52 3.71 54.41
C GLY A 54 -35.06 2.77 53.33
N ASN A 55 -34.58 2.87 52.08
CA ASN A 55 -35.00 1.99 50.99
C ASN A 55 -33.99 0.85 50.76
N GLN A 56 -34.00 -0.12 51.68
CA GLN A 56 -33.05 -1.24 51.69
C GLN A 56 -33.04 -2.04 50.38
N ASN A 57 -34.22 -2.33 49.82
CA ASN A 57 -34.36 -3.18 48.62
C ASN A 57 -33.72 -2.54 47.38
N ALA A 58 -33.88 -1.22 47.19
CA ALA A 58 -33.27 -0.50 46.07
C ALA A 58 -31.74 -0.41 46.20
N ALA A 59 -31.24 -0.27 47.43
CA ALA A 59 -29.80 -0.28 47.70
C ALA A 59 -29.17 -1.67 47.44
N GLU A 60 -29.86 -2.74 47.85
CA GLU A 60 -29.44 -4.13 47.60
C GLU A 60 -29.42 -4.46 46.10
N PHE A 61 -30.45 -4.05 45.35
CA PHE A 61 -30.49 -4.18 43.89
C PHE A 61 -29.30 -3.51 43.22
N LEU A 62 -29.06 -2.22 43.54
CA LEU A 62 -27.96 -1.46 42.95
C LEU A 62 -26.59 -2.05 43.31
N GLY A 63 -26.46 -2.64 44.50
CA GLY A 63 -25.27 -3.37 44.94
C GLY A 63 -25.03 -4.69 44.19
N SER A 64 -26.09 -5.45 43.91
CA SER A 64 -26.00 -6.69 43.12
C SER A 64 -25.61 -6.38 41.68
N LEU A 65 -26.31 -5.44 41.05
CA LEU A 65 -26.06 -5.04 39.67
C LEU A 65 -24.63 -4.48 39.48
N ARG A 66 -24.16 -3.67 40.44
CA ARG A 66 -22.77 -3.20 40.46
C ARG A 66 -21.76 -4.35 40.49
N SER A 67 -22.06 -5.44 41.21
CA SER A 67 -21.16 -6.60 41.31
C SER A 67 -21.11 -7.38 40.01
N GLU A 68 -22.25 -7.58 39.35
CA GLU A 68 -22.35 -8.22 38.03
C GLU A 68 -21.62 -7.41 36.96
N LEU A 69 -21.85 -6.09 36.92
CA LEU A 69 -21.15 -5.20 36.00
C LEU A 69 -19.63 -5.16 36.25
N LEU A 70 -19.19 -5.26 37.50
CA LEU A 70 -17.78 -5.36 37.83
C LEU A 70 -17.14 -6.63 37.27
N GLU A 71 -17.84 -7.77 37.33
CA GLU A 71 -17.38 -9.04 36.77
C GLU A 71 -17.27 -8.94 35.24
N ILE A 72 -18.29 -8.42 34.56
CA ILE A 72 -18.30 -8.22 33.11
C ILE A 72 -17.18 -7.28 32.64
N ILE A 73 -16.99 -6.15 33.32
CA ILE A 73 -15.92 -5.19 33.00
C ILE A 73 -14.54 -5.83 33.23
N SER A 74 -14.40 -6.63 34.29
CA SER A 74 -13.14 -7.31 34.61
C SER A 74 -12.81 -8.40 33.60
N GLU A 75 -13.79 -9.21 33.19
CA GLU A 75 -13.64 -10.24 32.17
C GLU A 75 -13.32 -9.64 30.80
N SER A 76 -14.06 -8.61 30.37
CA SER A 76 -13.80 -7.90 29.11
C SER A 76 -12.40 -7.27 29.09
N SER A 77 -12.01 -6.60 30.18
CA SER A 77 -10.65 -6.06 30.35
C SER A 77 -9.59 -7.16 30.34
N SER A 78 -9.86 -8.31 30.97
CA SER A 78 -8.92 -9.44 30.98
C SER A 78 -8.72 -10.06 29.59
N LEU A 79 -9.78 -10.16 28.78
CA LEU A 79 -9.73 -10.68 27.41
C LEU A 79 -9.00 -9.69 26.48
N VAL A 80 -9.25 -8.39 26.62
CA VAL A 80 -8.53 -7.35 25.87
C VAL A 80 -7.04 -7.32 26.25
N ASN A 81 -6.71 -7.49 27.54
CA ASN A 81 -5.33 -7.57 28.01
C ASN A 81 -4.62 -8.85 27.56
N ALA A 82 -5.31 -10.00 27.58
CA ALA A 82 -4.76 -11.26 27.08
C ALA A 82 -4.51 -11.21 25.57
N SER A 83 -5.47 -10.68 24.80
CA SER A 83 -5.30 -10.45 23.37
C SER A 83 -4.12 -9.52 23.09
N SER A 84 -4.02 -8.38 23.77
CA SER A 84 -2.89 -7.45 23.60
C SER A 84 -1.53 -8.09 23.93
N GLN A 85 -1.51 -8.98 24.93
CA GLN A 85 -0.31 -9.72 25.31
C GLN A 85 0.10 -10.74 24.23
N ASP A 86 -0.85 -11.46 23.64
CA ASP A 86 -0.59 -12.41 22.55
C ASP A 86 0.00 -11.73 21.31
N TYR A 87 -0.47 -10.52 20.97
CA TYR A 87 0.10 -9.70 19.90
C TYR A 87 1.50 -9.21 20.25
N LEU A 88 1.73 -8.80 21.49
CA LEU A 88 3.04 -8.35 21.96
C LEU A 88 4.07 -9.49 21.97
N GLU A 89 3.67 -10.71 22.33
CA GLU A 89 4.52 -11.89 22.28
C GLU A 89 4.90 -12.24 20.83
N PHE A 90 3.91 -12.25 19.93
CA PHE A 90 4.14 -12.44 18.51
C PHE A 90 5.08 -11.36 17.91
N LEU A 91 4.87 -10.09 18.23
CA LEU A 91 5.75 -8.99 17.81
C LEU A 91 7.20 -9.24 18.25
N LYS A 92 7.42 -9.63 19.51
CA LYS A 92 8.78 -9.91 20.01
C LYS A 92 9.40 -11.11 19.34
N GLU A 93 8.62 -12.16 19.09
CA GLU A 93 9.07 -13.37 18.41
C GLU A 93 9.54 -13.05 16.99
N VAL A 94 8.75 -12.31 16.22
CA VAL A 94 9.10 -11.99 14.83
C VAL A 94 10.27 -11.01 14.72
N LEU A 95 10.37 -10.02 15.62
CA LEU A 95 11.51 -9.11 15.66
C LEU A 95 12.80 -9.85 16.07
N LEU A 96 12.72 -10.75 17.05
CA LEU A 96 13.86 -11.56 17.47
C LEU A 96 14.31 -12.53 16.37
N ALA A 97 13.36 -13.14 15.64
CA ALA A 97 13.67 -13.99 14.49
C ALA A 97 14.32 -13.19 13.36
N THR A 98 13.82 -11.98 13.09
CA THR A 98 14.39 -11.06 12.10
C THR A 98 15.84 -10.71 12.45
N ASP A 99 16.11 -10.37 13.71
CA ASP A 99 17.44 -10.01 14.19
C ASP A 99 18.42 -11.20 14.11
N ASN A 100 18.05 -12.34 14.69
CA ASN A 100 18.92 -13.52 14.78
C ASN A 100 19.25 -14.15 13.42
N SER A 101 18.36 -14.01 12.45
CA SER A 101 18.53 -14.59 11.11
C SER A 101 19.20 -13.64 10.12
N ASN A 102 19.51 -12.40 10.53
CA ASN A 102 19.88 -11.32 9.61
C ASN A 102 18.83 -11.14 8.49
N SER A 103 17.55 -11.11 8.87
CA SER A 103 16.43 -10.89 7.96
C SER A 103 16.20 -12.00 6.93
N ASP A 104 16.51 -13.26 7.27
CA ASP A 104 16.30 -14.39 6.37
C ASP A 104 14.80 -14.71 6.21
N PRO A 105 14.22 -14.58 5.01
CA PRO A 105 12.81 -14.91 4.78
C PRO A 105 12.47 -16.36 5.12
N GLU A 106 13.41 -17.31 4.99
CA GLU A 106 13.18 -18.72 5.32
C GLU A 106 12.91 -18.94 6.83
N VAL A 107 13.33 -17.99 7.67
CA VAL A 107 13.09 -18.02 9.13
C VAL A 107 11.87 -17.19 9.51
N VAL A 108 11.70 -16.01 8.90
CA VAL A 108 10.65 -15.05 9.29
C VAL A 108 9.28 -15.40 8.68
N TYR A 109 9.23 -15.81 7.41
CA TYR A 109 7.96 -16.08 6.71
C TYR A 109 7.12 -17.19 7.37
N PRO A 110 7.69 -18.32 7.85
CA PRO A 110 6.90 -19.33 8.55
C PRO A 110 6.20 -18.80 9.82
N LEU A 111 6.81 -17.84 10.53
CA LEU A 111 6.21 -17.22 11.72
C LEU A 111 5.03 -16.32 11.33
N LEU A 112 5.19 -15.54 10.26
CA LEU A 112 4.12 -14.71 9.70
C LEU A 112 2.96 -15.57 9.18
N GLU A 113 3.25 -16.63 8.43
CA GLU A 113 2.26 -17.56 7.89
C GLU A 113 1.45 -18.27 8.99
N ALA A 114 2.10 -18.60 10.11
CA ALA A 114 1.42 -19.20 11.26
C ALA A 114 0.53 -18.23 12.05
N ASN A 115 0.65 -16.92 11.82
CA ASN A 115 -0.05 -15.86 12.57
C ASN A 115 -0.72 -14.82 11.64
N LEU A 116 -1.19 -15.24 10.47
CA LEU A 116 -1.84 -14.33 9.51
C LEU A 116 -3.05 -13.58 10.10
N ASP A 117 -3.74 -14.19 11.06
CA ASP A 117 -4.87 -13.61 11.79
C ASP A 117 -4.46 -12.42 12.67
N LYS A 118 -3.18 -12.32 13.04
CA LYS A 118 -2.62 -11.22 13.82
C LYS A 118 -2.04 -10.11 12.95
N LEU A 119 -1.97 -10.25 11.63
CA LEU A 119 -1.47 -9.18 10.74
C LEU A 119 -2.60 -8.19 10.43
N ASP A 120 -3.00 -7.43 11.45
CA ASP A 120 -4.12 -6.49 11.42
C ASP A 120 -3.80 -5.14 12.09
N HIS A 121 -4.82 -4.30 12.27
CA HIS A 121 -4.67 -2.99 12.91
C HIS A 121 -4.20 -3.07 14.37
N ASN A 122 -4.54 -4.13 15.12
CA ASN A 122 -4.09 -4.28 16.50
C ASN A 122 -2.58 -4.51 16.55
N PHE A 123 -2.01 -5.28 15.62
CA PHE A 123 -0.57 -5.46 15.53
C PHE A 123 0.18 -4.16 15.24
N ILE A 124 -0.40 -3.30 14.40
CA ILE A 124 0.15 -1.96 14.12
C ILE A 124 0.19 -1.13 15.40
N ASP A 125 -0.90 -1.08 16.17
CA ASP A 125 -0.97 -0.32 17.42
C ASP A 125 0.01 -0.85 18.46
N ILE A 126 0.14 -2.19 18.56
CA ILE A 126 1.09 -2.84 19.45
C ILE A 126 2.54 -2.56 19.02
N LEU A 127 2.86 -2.61 17.73
CA LEU A 127 4.18 -2.24 17.19
C LEU A 127 4.52 -0.78 17.52
N LYS A 128 3.61 0.16 17.23
CA LYS A 128 3.82 1.60 17.50
C LYS A 128 4.02 1.85 19.00
N THR A 129 3.15 1.30 19.84
CA THR A 129 3.21 1.47 21.30
C THR A 129 4.49 0.86 21.87
N TRP A 130 4.83 -0.36 21.46
CA TRP A 130 6.03 -1.04 21.93
C TRP A 130 7.31 -0.31 21.49
N ALA A 131 7.42 0.07 20.22
CA ALA A 131 8.58 0.79 19.69
C ALA A 131 8.77 2.14 20.40
N SER A 132 7.71 2.92 20.52
CA SER A 132 7.74 4.21 21.25
C SER A 132 8.19 4.03 22.70
N ASP A 133 7.65 3.05 23.44
CA ASP A 133 8.07 2.76 24.82
C ASP A 133 9.55 2.36 24.92
N LYS A 134 10.03 1.55 23.95
CA LYS A 134 11.43 1.13 23.89
C LYS A 134 12.37 2.29 23.59
N PHE A 135 12.06 3.11 22.59
CA PHE A 135 12.89 4.24 22.22
C PHE A 135 12.97 5.30 23.32
N LEU A 136 11.89 5.52 24.08
CA LEU A 136 11.88 6.44 25.22
C LEU A 136 12.79 5.99 26.39
N LYS A 137 12.99 4.68 26.57
CA LYS A 137 13.71 4.11 27.71
C LYS A 137 15.14 3.67 27.39
N ALA A 138 15.42 3.38 26.13
CA ALA A 138 16.70 2.85 25.68
C ALA A 138 17.78 3.94 25.61
N GLU A 139 19.03 3.54 25.86
CA GLU A 139 20.18 4.37 25.48
C GLU A 139 20.26 4.50 23.94
N PRO A 140 20.86 5.57 23.40
CA PRO A 140 20.85 5.82 21.95
C PRO A 140 21.35 4.66 21.08
N GLU A 141 22.40 3.94 21.50
CA GLU A 141 22.91 2.80 20.72
C GLU A 141 21.92 1.63 20.71
N ILE A 142 21.25 1.36 21.83
CA ILE A 142 20.22 0.31 21.93
C ILE A 142 18.98 0.73 21.11
N ALA A 143 18.58 2.00 21.17
CA ALA A 143 17.46 2.51 20.37
C ALA A 143 17.74 2.35 18.86
N LYS A 144 18.98 2.59 18.44
CA LYS A 144 19.44 2.39 17.06
C LYS A 144 19.41 0.90 16.66
N GLU A 145 19.87 -0.02 17.51
CA GLU A 145 19.78 -1.46 17.25
C GLU A 145 18.31 -1.90 17.07
N ILE A 146 17.42 -1.48 17.97
CA ILE A 146 15.99 -1.79 17.87
C ILE A 146 15.39 -1.19 16.59
N ALA A 147 15.75 0.05 16.23
CA ALA A 147 15.29 0.68 14.99
C ALA A 147 15.77 -0.08 13.75
N ASN A 148 17.01 -0.58 13.73
CA ASN A 148 17.50 -1.44 12.65
C ASN A 148 16.68 -2.74 12.54
N THR A 149 16.37 -3.40 13.66
CA THR A 149 15.54 -4.61 13.66
C THR A 149 14.13 -4.34 13.13
N ILE A 150 13.51 -3.23 13.54
CA ILE A 150 12.18 -2.83 13.02
C ILE A 150 12.27 -2.51 11.52
N TRP A 151 13.29 -1.77 11.07
CA TRP A 151 13.48 -1.44 9.66
C TRP A 151 13.62 -2.70 8.80
N ASN A 152 14.43 -3.66 9.26
CA ASN A 152 14.62 -4.96 8.61
C ASN A 152 13.32 -5.75 8.55
N PHE A 153 12.55 -5.77 9.64
CA PHE A 153 11.25 -6.45 9.67
C PHE A 153 10.26 -5.80 8.68
N SER A 154 10.18 -4.47 8.65
CA SER A 154 9.38 -3.72 7.68
C SER A 154 9.80 -4.02 6.24
N TYR A 155 11.10 -4.16 5.97
CA TYR A 155 11.60 -4.55 4.65
C TYR A 155 11.16 -5.96 4.25
N ILE A 156 11.24 -6.94 5.17
CA ILE A 156 10.84 -8.33 4.89
C ILE A 156 9.32 -8.45 4.67
N ILE A 157 8.51 -7.78 5.49
CA ILE A 157 7.04 -7.90 5.40
C ILE A 157 6.47 -7.18 4.17
N ASP A 158 7.20 -6.23 3.57
CA ASP A 158 6.82 -5.60 2.29
C ASP A 158 6.76 -6.63 1.15
N ASP A 159 7.71 -7.57 1.12
CA ASP A 159 7.78 -8.66 0.14
C ASP A 159 6.91 -9.89 0.52
N PHE A 160 6.25 -9.87 1.68
CA PHE A 160 5.44 -10.98 2.16
C PHE A 160 4.01 -10.95 1.56
N TYR A 161 3.75 -11.86 0.62
CA TYR A 161 2.53 -11.88 -0.18
C TYR A 161 1.32 -12.61 0.43
N LEU A 162 1.50 -13.31 1.56
CA LEU A 162 0.41 -14.03 2.23
C LEU A 162 -0.33 -13.11 3.21
N GLY A 163 -1.60 -13.44 3.46
CA GLY A 163 -2.47 -12.66 4.34
C GLY A 163 -3.12 -11.46 3.63
N ASN A 164 -3.50 -10.46 4.42
CA ASN A 164 -4.11 -9.25 3.88
C ASN A 164 -3.01 -8.24 3.48
N LYS A 165 -2.76 -8.13 2.17
CA LYS A 165 -1.76 -7.22 1.61
C LYS A 165 -1.93 -5.76 2.06
N ALA A 166 -3.17 -5.29 2.23
CA ALA A 166 -3.42 -3.93 2.69
C ALA A 166 -2.94 -3.75 4.14
N ASN A 167 -3.20 -4.72 5.02
CA ASN A 167 -2.70 -4.68 6.40
C ASN A 167 -1.18 -4.80 6.47
N ASN A 168 -0.57 -5.71 5.69
CA ASN A 168 0.89 -5.85 5.64
C ASN A 168 1.53 -4.52 5.26
N MET A 169 0.99 -3.82 4.26
CA MET A 169 1.48 -2.52 3.85
C MET A 169 1.35 -1.44 4.95
N GLU A 170 0.25 -1.43 5.70
CA GLU A 170 0.14 -0.52 6.85
C GLU A 170 1.14 -0.86 7.98
N ILE A 171 1.51 -2.14 8.16
CA ILE A 171 2.57 -2.57 9.08
C ILE A 171 3.94 -2.07 8.61
N VAL A 172 4.25 -2.18 7.31
CA VAL A 172 5.47 -1.64 6.70
C VAL A 172 5.60 -0.15 6.99
N ILE A 173 4.56 0.63 6.65
CA ILE A 173 4.49 2.08 6.85
C ILE A 173 4.69 2.41 8.34
N ALA A 174 3.94 1.75 9.23
CA ALA A 174 4.04 1.98 10.66
C ALA A 174 5.45 1.72 11.21
N GLY A 175 6.10 0.65 10.76
CA GLY A 175 7.46 0.35 11.18
C GLY A 175 8.46 1.40 10.69
N TYR A 176 8.40 1.82 9.42
CA TYR A 176 9.25 2.90 8.92
C TYR A 176 8.99 4.25 9.61
N GLU A 177 7.73 4.60 9.89
CA GLU A 177 7.38 5.78 10.69
C GLU A 177 8.03 5.73 12.09
N GLN A 178 8.00 4.57 12.77
CA GLN A 178 8.68 4.42 14.06
C GLN A 178 10.20 4.52 13.93
N VAL A 179 10.81 3.92 12.90
CA VAL A 179 12.25 3.98 12.65
C VAL A 179 12.73 5.43 12.47
N LEU A 180 11.96 6.25 11.75
CA LEU A 180 12.26 7.68 11.53
C LEU A 180 12.23 8.53 12.81
N THR A 181 11.72 8.02 13.94
CA THR A 181 11.83 8.70 15.25
C THR A 181 13.22 8.57 15.87
N VAL A 182 14.00 7.57 15.44
CA VAL A 182 15.37 7.32 15.91
C VAL A 182 16.38 7.71 14.84
N PHE A 183 16.19 7.25 13.60
CA PHE A 183 17.03 7.65 12.47
C PHE A 183 16.62 9.02 12.02
N THR A 184 17.21 10.06 12.60
CA THR A 184 16.96 11.44 12.20
C THR A 184 17.97 11.88 11.14
N LYS A 185 17.60 12.86 10.30
CA LYS A 185 18.51 13.42 9.29
C LYS A 185 19.85 13.91 9.88
N PRO A 186 19.91 14.62 11.03
CA PRO A 186 21.18 15.08 11.59
C PRO A 186 22.06 13.96 12.14
N ASP A 187 21.47 12.94 12.76
CA ASP A 187 22.22 11.91 13.51
C ASP A 187 22.57 10.70 12.64
N PHE A 188 21.66 10.33 11.73
CA PHE A 188 21.77 9.16 10.85
C PHE A 188 21.32 9.50 9.42
N PRO A 189 22.00 10.43 8.71
CA PRO A 189 21.51 10.96 7.45
C PRO A 189 21.25 9.88 6.39
N GLN A 190 22.15 8.90 6.26
CA GLN A 190 22.02 7.84 5.25
C GLN A 190 20.89 6.86 5.59
N ASP A 191 20.78 6.43 6.85
CA ASP A 191 19.72 5.51 7.28
C ASP A 191 18.35 6.18 7.21
N TRP A 192 18.26 7.46 7.64
CA TRP A 192 17.05 8.28 7.48
C TRP A 192 16.64 8.39 6.02
N ALA A 193 17.57 8.69 5.10
CA ALA A 193 17.28 8.79 3.68
C ALA A 193 16.85 7.44 3.08
N ASN A 194 17.45 6.34 3.52
CA ASN A 194 17.06 4.99 3.12
C ASN A 194 15.64 4.67 3.60
N THR A 195 15.31 5.00 4.86
CA THR A 195 13.96 4.81 5.39
C THR A 195 12.94 5.68 4.65
N GLN A 196 13.25 6.94 4.34
CA GLN A 196 12.38 7.81 3.54
C GLN A 196 12.16 7.26 2.12
N TYR A 197 13.21 6.76 1.45
CA TYR A 197 13.08 6.14 0.13
C TYR A 197 12.12 4.93 0.16
N ASN A 198 12.27 4.03 1.14
CA ASN A 198 11.41 2.86 1.25
C ASN A 198 9.99 3.20 1.72
N LEU A 199 9.83 4.22 2.57
CA LEU A 199 8.52 4.74 2.93
C LEU A 199 7.80 5.33 1.71
N GLY A 200 8.52 5.99 0.81
CA GLY A 200 7.99 6.43 -0.48
C GLY A 200 7.47 5.27 -1.34
N ASN A 201 8.23 4.16 -1.41
CA ASN A 201 7.80 2.95 -2.12
C ASN A 201 6.53 2.36 -1.48
N ALA A 202 6.48 2.30 -0.14
CA ALA A 202 5.34 1.80 0.60
C ALA A 202 4.08 2.64 0.33
N TYR A 203 4.18 3.98 0.31
CA TYR A 203 3.04 4.84 -0.03
C TYR A 203 2.56 4.67 -1.48
N ILE A 204 3.45 4.46 -2.45
CA ILE A 204 3.05 4.13 -3.83
C ILE A 204 2.23 2.84 -3.89
N ASN A 205 2.61 1.84 -3.10
CA ASN A 205 1.98 0.52 -3.08
C ASN A 205 0.80 0.41 -2.10
N ARG A 206 0.48 1.47 -1.37
CA ARG A 206 -0.56 1.49 -0.35
C ARG A 206 -1.95 1.36 -0.95
N ILE A 207 -2.66 0.32 -0.52
CA ILE A 207 -4.01 -0.02 -0.98
C ILE A 207 -5.08 0.83 -0.26
N ASN A 208 -4.89 1.08 1.03
CA ASN A 208 -5.82 1.85 1.84
C ASN A 208 -5.58 3.37 1.70
N GLY A 209 -6.60 4.16 2.05
CA GLY A 209 -6.55 5.61 1.99
C GLY A 209 -6.90 6.17 0.60
N ASP A 210 -6.85 7.49 0.48
CA ASP A 210 -7.05 8.16 -0.80
C ASP A 210 -5.78 8.04 -1.66
N LYS A 211 -5.95 7.64 -2.93
CA LYS A 211 -4.82 7.43 -3.84
C LYS A 211 -4.04 8.71 -4.12
N ALA A 212 -4.71 9.86 -4.18
CA ALA A 212 -4.03 11.14 -4.41
C ALA A 212 -3.16 11.50 -3.21
N ASP A 213 -3.69 11.34 -2.00
CA ASP A 213 -2.92 11.60 -0.76
C ASP A 213 -1.71 10.67 -0.64
N ASN A 214 -1.87 9.38 -0.94
CA ASN A 214 -0.76 8.42 -0.94
C ASN A 214 0.36 8.81 -1.92
N LEU A 215 0.01 9.33 -3.10
CA LEU A 215 0.99 9.82 -4.08
C LEU A 215 1.73 11.07 -3.58
N GLU A 216 1.06 12.00 -2.90
CA GLU A 216 1.73 13.17 -2.30
C GLU A 216 2.70 12.76 -1.19
N LEU A 217 2.30 11.81 -0.33
CA LEU A 217 3.17 11.27 0.72
C LEU A 217 4.41 10.59 0.14
N ALA A 218 4.25 9.83 -0.96
CA ALA A 218 5.38 9.23 -1.66
C ALA A 218 6.33 10.27 -2.25
N ILE A 219 5.79 11.31 -2.91
CA ILE A 219 6.57 12.42 -3.47
C ILE A 219 7.36 13.13 -2.37
N GLU A 220 6.72 13.44 -1.24
CA GLU A 220 7.39 14.06 -0.09
C GLU A 220 8.53 13.18 0.43
N ALA A 221 8.28 11.88 0.65
CA ALA A 221 9.29 10.95 1.15
C ALA A 221 10.50 10.82 0.19
N TYR A 222 10.28 10.74 -1.13
CA TYR A 222 11.37 10.73 -2.09
C TYR A 222 12.15 12.05 -2.13
N GLN A 223 11.48 13.20 -2.04
CA GLN A 223 12.14 14.50 -1.94
C GLN A 223 13.00 14.62 -0.67
N LEU A 224 12.50 14.09 0.45
CA LEU A 224 13.25 13.99 1.70
C LEU A 224 14.49 13.10 1.52
N ALA A 225 14.37 11.93 0.91
CA ALA A 225 15.52 11.07 0.59
C ALA A 225 16.56 11.77 -0.30
N LEU A 226 16.12 12.47 -1.37
CA LEU A 226 16.99 13.25 -2.27
C LEU A 226 17.70 14.43 -1.59
N SER A 227 17.25 14.85 -0.40
CA SER A 227 17.93 15.87 0.39
C SER A 227 19.21 15.37 1.08
N VAL A 228 19.48 14.06 1.00
CA VAL A 228 20.72 13.39 1.45
C VAL A 228 21.36 12.62 0.30
N TYR A 229 20.57 11.83 -0.44
CA TYR A 229 21.05 11.17 -1.65
C TYR A 229 21.29 12.22 -2.72
N THR A 230 22.54 12.66 -2.86
CA THR A 230 22.97 13.55 -3.94
C THR A 230 23.63 12.73 -5.04
N LYS A 231 23.62 13.25 -6.28
CA LYS A 231 24.30 12.58 -7.41
C LYS A 231 25.80 12.31 -7.14
N PRO A 232 26.60 13.23 -6.57
CA PRO A 232 28.02 12.97 -6.32
C PRO A 232 28.29 11.95 -5.22
N ASP A 233 27.50 11.96 -4.13
CA ASP A 233 27.80 11.18 -2.93
C ASP A 233 27.14 9.79 -2.97
N PHE A 234 25.94 9.71 -3.54
CA PHE A 234 25.12 8.50 -3.61
C PHE A 234 24.51 8.32 -5.00
N PRO A 235 25.32 8.20 -6.07
CA PRO A 235 24.83 8.23 -7.45
C PRO A 235 23.71 7.21 -7.72
N LYS A 236 23.89 5.97 -7.25
CA LYS A 236 22.91 4.90 -7.42
C LYS A 236 21.60 5.21 -6.69
N ASN A 237 21.65 5.47 -5.38
CA ASN A 237 20.44 5.78 -4.59
C ASN A 237 19.72 7.03 -5.10
N TRP A 238 20.47 8.07 -5.48
CA TRP A 238 19.92 9.28 -6.09
C TRP A 238 19.15 8.94 -7.37
N ALA A 239 19.73 8.15 -8.26
CA ALA A 239 19.08 7.78 -9.53
C ALA A 239 17.85 6.88 -9.35
N SER A 240 17.91 5.87 -8.45
CA SER A 240 16.74 5.05 -8.11
C SER A 240 15.63 5.90 -7.49
N THR A 241 15.97 6.85 -6.62
CA THR A 241 14.98 7.77 -6.01
C THR A 241 14.38 8.72 -7.06
N GLN A 242 15.18 9.24 -8.00
CA GLN A 242 14.68 10.06 -9.11
C GLN A 242 13.72 9.26 -10.01
N ASN A 243 14.05 8.01 -10.32
CA ASN A 243 13.15 7.15 -11.10
C ASN A 243 11.80 6.95 -10.38
N ASN A 244 11.80 6.66 -9.08
CA ASN A 244 10.56 6.43 -8.35
C ASN A 244 9.77 7.72 -8.11
N LEU A 245 10.46 8.85 -7.94
CA LEU A 245 9.83 10.16 -7.92
C LEU A 245 9.17 10.48 -9.28
N GLY A 246 9.82 10.16 -10.39
CA GLY A 246 9.23 10.29 -11.72
C GLY A 246 7.99 9.43 -11.90
N TYR A 247 8.02 8.19 -11.39
CA TYR A 247 6.86 7.30 -11.38
C TYR A 247 5.70 7.90 -10.55
N ALA A 248 5.99 8.45 -9.37
CA ALA A 248 5.00 9.11 -8.54
C ALA A 248 4.37 10.32 -9.24
N TYR A 249 5.18 11.18 -9.90
CA TYR A 249 4.67 12.29 -10.69
C TYR A 249 3.81 11.85 -11.88
N PHE A 250 4.21 10.78 -12.58
CA PHE A 250 3.44 10.26 -13.72
C PHE A 250 2.01 9.88 -13.30
N TYR A 251 1.84 9.24 -12.14
CA TYR A 251 0.54 8.82 -11.61
C TYR A 251 -0.16 9.88 -10.75
N ARG A 252 0.50 11.01 -10.45
CA ARG A 252 -0.01 12.07 -9.57
C ARG A 252 -1.36 12.59 -10.07
N ILE A 253 -2.35 12.55 -9.17
CA ILE A 253 -3.74 12.95 -9.44
C ILE A 253 -3.92 14.46 -9.24
N ASN A 254 -3.26 15.02 -8.21
CA ASN A 254 -3.34 16.43 -7.89
C ASN A 254 -2.46 17.29 -8.82
N GLY A 255 -2.89 18.53 -9.08
CA GLY A 255 -2.18 19.46 -9.95
C GLY A 255 -2.56 19.33 -11.43
N ASP A 256 -1.86 20.07 -12.28
CA ASP A 256 -2.07 19.99 -13.73
C ASP A 256 -1.38 18.73 -14.30
N LYS A 257 -2.10 17.96 -15.11
CA LYS A 257 -1.58 16.69 -15.65
C LYS A 257 -0.40 16.91 -16.60
N ALA A 258 -0.37 17.99 -17.36
CA ALA A 258 0.74 18.28 -18.26
C ALA A 258 2.01 18.63 -17.47
N ASP A 259 1.88 19.46 -16.43
CA ASP A 259 3.00 19.80 -15.54
C ASP A 259 3.54 18.57 -14.81
N ASN A 260 2.66 17.69 -14.30
CA ASN A 260 3.06 16.45 -13.66
C ASN A 260 3.82 15.51 -14.61
N LEU A 261 3.43 15.43 -15.88
CA LEU A 261 4.16 14.64 -16.89
C LEU A 261 5.54 15.22 -17.19
N GLU A 262 5.70 16.55 -17.25
CA GLU A 262 7.02 17.16 -17.43
C GLU A 262 7.94 16.90 -16.22
N LEU A 263 7.40 16.95 -14.99
CA LEU A 263 8.15 16.58 -13.78
C LEU A 263 8.59 15.11 -13.80
N ALA A 264 7.72 14.21 -14.28
CA ALA A 264 8.05 12.80 -14.45
C ALA A 264 9.20 12.60 -15.45
N ILE A 265 9.09 13.22 -16.63
CA ILE A 265 10.12 13.17 -17.69
C ILE A 265 11.45 13.70 -17.17
N GLU A 266 11.46 14.85 -16.48
CA GLU A 266 12.67 15.43 -15.90
C GLU A 266 13.33 14.46 -14.91
N ALA A 267 12.55 13.88 -13.99
CA ALA A 267 13.06 12.94 -12.99
C ALA A 267 13.63 11.65 -13.63
N PHE A 268 12.98 11.09 -14.65
CA PHE A 268 13.52 9.95 -15.39
C PHE A 268 14.81 10.29 -16.16
N GLN A 269 14.88 11.47 -16.79
CA GLN A 269 16.10 11.93 -17.46
C GLN A 269 17.25 12.14 -16.46
N LEU A 270 16.97 12.65 -15.27
CA LEU A 270 17.93 12.74 -14.18
C LEU A 270 18.44 11.35 -13.78
N ALA A 271 17.56 10.36 -13.60
CA ALA A 271 17.95 8.99 -13.30
C ALA A 271 18.85 8.38 -14.40
N LEU A 272 18.53 8.58 -15.69
CA LEU A 272 19.35 8.12 -16.84
C LEU A 272 20.74 8.77 -16.92
N SER A 273 20.99 9.84 -16.17
CA SER A 273 22.33 10.43 -16.08
C SER A 273 23.29 9.62 -15.17
N VAL A 274 22.80 8.56 -14.53
CA VAL A 274 23.56 7.59 -13.73
C VAL A 274 23.21 6.15 -14.12
N HIS A 275 21.93 5.82 -14.27
CA HIS A 275 21.52 4.54 -14.83
C HIS A 275 22.02 4.49 -16.27
N THR A 276 23.09 3.75 -16.53
CA THR A 276 23.60 3.50 -17.88
C THR A 276 23.38 2.04 -18.22
N LYS A 277 23.23 1.74 -19.52
CA LYS A 277 23.11 0.35 -19.97
C LYS A 277 24.27 -0.55 -19.51
N LEU A 278 25.47 0.01 -19.35
CA LEU A 278 26.66 -0.74 -18.96
C LEU A 278 26.68 -1.05 -17.46
N ASP A 279 26.45 -0.03 -16.64
CA ASP A 279 26.65 -0.13 -15.19
C ASP A 279 25.41 -0.65 -14.46
N PHE A 280 24.22 -0.31 -14.98
CA PHE A 280 22.93 -0.63 -14.38
C PHE A 280 21.92 -1.03 -15.47
N PRO A 281 22.12 -2.14 -16.20
CA PRO A 281 21.31 -2.49 -17.36
C PRO A 281 19.81 -2.56 -17.06
N GLU A 282 19.43 -3.17 -15.94
CA GLU A 282 18.02 -3.31 -15.56
C GLU A 282 17.40 -1.97 -15.13
N ASP A 283 18.10 -1.18 -14.31
CA ASP A 283 17.64 0.15 -13.88
C ASP A 283 17.56 1.12 -15.08
N TRP A 284 18.47 1.00 -16.04
CA TRP A 284 18.42 1.76 -17.28
C TRP A 284 17.21 1.38 -18.14
N ALA A 285 16.90 0.08 -18.21
CA ALA A 285 15.74 -0.41 -18.97
C ALA A 285 14.41 0.01 -18.33
N ILE A 286 14.28 -0.05 -17.00
CA ILE A 286 13.04 0.37 -16.33
C ILE A 286 12.84 1.87 -16.46
N THR A 287 13.91 2.68 -16.35
CA THR A 287 13.80 4.12 -16.52
C THR A 287 13.43 4.50 -17.95
N HIS A 288 13.97 3.82 -18.97
CA HIS A 288 13.53 4.02 -20.36
C HIS A 288 12.10 3.57 -20.62
N TYR A 289 11.67 2.45 -20.06
CA TYR A 289 10.28 2.01 -20.15
C TYR A 289 9.33 3.06 -19.55
N ASN A 290 9.63 3.57 -18.35
CA ASN A 290 8.83 4.61 -17.70
C ASN A 290 8.85 5.94 -18.47
N LEU A 291 10.01 6.32 -19.01
CA LEU A 291 10.14 7.50 -19.85
C LEU A 291 9.33 7.37 -21.15
N GLY A 292 9.27 6.17 -21.73
CA GLY A 292 8.42 5.86 -22.88
C GLY A 292 6.94 6.07 -22.58
N ASN A 293 6.46 5.58 -21.43
CA ASN A 293 5.08 5.83 -20.98
C ASN A 293 4.81 7.33 -20.79
N ALA A 294 5.75 8.05 -20.17
CA ALA A 294 5.60 9.48 -19.93
C ALA A 294 5.58 10.30 -21.23
N TYR A 295 6.40 9.95 -22.22
CA TYR A 295 6.36 10.58 -23.54
C TYR A 295 5.08 10.25 -24.31
N PHE A 296 4.60 9.01 -24.22
CA PHE A 296 3.37 8.59 -24.87
C PHE A 296 2.15 9.42 -24.38
N ASP A 297 2.07 9.66 -23.07
CA ASP A 297 0.99 10.43 -22.45
C ASP A 297 1.23 11.95 -22.48
N ARG A 298 2.42 12.41 -22.92
CA ARG A 298 2.83 13.81 -22.85
C ARG A 298 1.89 14.73 -23.63
N ILE A 299 1.34 15.70 -22.90
CA ILE A 299 0.37 16.68 -23.44
C ILE A 299 1.06 17.83 -24.16
N ASN A 300 2.21 18.27 -23.65
CA ASN A 300 2.97 19.40 -24.21
C ASN A 300 3.85 18.95 -25.39
N GLY A 301 4.11 19.87 -26.31
CA GLY A 301 4.93 19.61 -27.50
C GLY A 301 4.12 19.08 -28.68
N ASP A 302 4.82 18.66 -29.73
CA ASP A 302 4.19 18.04 -30.90
C ASP A 302 3.90 16.55 -30.62
N LYS A 303 2.67 16.11 -30.91
CA LYS A 303 2.24 14.72 -30.63
C LYS A 303 3.06 13.70 -31.45
N ALA A 304 3.45 14.02 -32.68
CA ALA A 304 4.22 13.09 -33.50
C ALA A 304 5.63 12.92 -32.93
N ASP A 305 6.28 14.01 -32.52
CA ASP A 305 7.60 13.96 -31.89
C ASP A 305 7.56 13.19 -30.55
N ASN A 306 6.54 13.41 -29.72
CA ASN A 306 6.35 12.70 -28.46
C ASN A 306 6.21 11.17 -28.68
N LEU A 307 5.49 10.75 -29.73
CA LEU A 307 5.35 9.34 -30.07
C LEU A 307 6.66 8.72 -30.56
N GLU A 308 7.49 9.45 -31.31
CA GLU A 308 8.81 8.95 -31.70
C GLU A 308 9.73 8.77 -30.48
N LEU A 309 9.70 9.72 -29.53
CA LEU A 309 10.45 9.62 -28.28
C LEU A 309 9.98 8.41 -27.44
N ALA A 310 8.67 8.15 -27.39
CA ALA A 310 8.13 6.98 -26.69
C ALA A 310 8.62 5.67 -27.33
N ILE A 311 8.52 5.56 -28.67
CA ILE A 311 8.99 4.39 -29.43
C ILE A 311 10.48 4.15 -29.20
N GLU A 312 11.32 5.20 -29.28
CA GLU A 312 12.75 5.09 -29.03
C GLU A 312 13.03 4.58 -27.62
N ALA A 313 12.37 5.14 -26.60
CA ALA A 313 12.55 4.73 -25.21
C ALA A 313 12.14 3.26 -24.97
N TYR A 314 11.02 2.80 -25.54
CA TYR A 314 10.64 1.39 -25.46
C TYR A 314 11.64 0.46 -26.17
N GLN A 315 12.15 0.85 -27.33
CA GLN A 315 13.18 0.09 -28.04
C GLN A 315 14.48 0.01 -27.23
N LEU A 316 14.87 1.09 -26.54
CA LEU A 316 16.00 1.09 -25.62
C LEU A 316 15.76 0.12 -24.46
N ALA A 317 14.59 0.13 -23.82
CA ALA A 317 14.24 -0.83 -22.78
C ALA A 317 14.30 -2.30 -23.28
N LEU A 318 13.75 -2.58 -24.47
CA LEU A 318 13.80 -3.91 -25.12
C LEU A 318 15.21 -4.36 -25.54
N SER A 319 16.19 -3.47 -25.50
CA SER A 319 17.59 -3.84 -25.73
C SER A 319 18.26 -4.49 -24.49
N VAL A 320 17.54 -4.54 -23.36
CA VAL A 320 17.91 -5.23 -22.12
C VAL A 320 16.82 -6.22 -21.72
N TYR A 321 15.55 -5.81 -21.73
CA TYR A 321 14.45 -6.73 -21.51
C TYR A 321 14.38 -7.69 -22.69
N THR A 322 14.71 -8.94 -22.43
CA THR A 322 14.59 -10.04 -23.39
C THR A 322 13.47 -10.97 -22.94
N LYS A 323 12.88 -11.71 -23.88
CA LYS A 323 11.88 -12.73 -23.56
C LYS A 323 12.40 -13.79 -22.57
N LEU A 324 13.71 -14.08 -22.60
CA LEU A 324 14.32 -15.11 -21.75
C LEU A 324 14.53 -14.61 -20.32
N ASP A 325 15.12 -13.43 -20.17
CA ASP A 325 15.58 -12.94 -18.88
C ASP A 325 14.47 -12.17 -18.14
N PHE A 326 13.59 -11.50 -18.89
CA PHE A 326 12.53 -10.65 -18.35
C PHE A 326 11.22 -10.83 -19.14
N PRO A 327 10.63 -12.04 -19.19
CA PRO A 327 9.51 -12.36 -20.07
C PRO A 327 8.34 -11.37 -19.93
N GLU A 328 7.94 -11.05 -18.70
CA GLU A 328 6.82 -10.15 -18.43
C GLU A 328 7.13 -8.69 -18.80
N LYS A 329 8.29 -8.16 -18.38
CA LYS A 329 8.70 -6.79 -18.73
C LYS A 329 8.87 -6.63 -20.25
N TRP A 330 9.39 -7.65 -20.91
CA TRP A 330 9.52 -7.71 -22.36
C TRP A 330 8.15 -7.70 -23.05
N ALA A 331 7.20 -8.50 -22.57
CA ALA A 331 5.84 -8.54 -23.11
C ALA A 331 5.08 -7.23 -22.91
N ASN A 332 5.19 -6.63 -21.72
CA ASN A 332 4.58 -5.33 -21.41
C ASN A 332 5.15 -4.24 -22.32
N THR A 333 6.48 -4.20 -22.49
CA THR A 333 7.12 -3.20 -23.34
C THR A 333 6.71 -3.36 -24.80
N HIS A 334 6.57 -4.59 -25.31
CA HIS A 334 6.04 -4.84 -26.65
C HIS A 334 4.56 -4.45 -26.79
N TYR A 335 3.75 -4.68 -25.76
CA TYR A 335 2.36 -4.22 -25.74
C TYR A 335 2.27 -2.69 -25.87
N ASN A 336 3.04 -1.94 -25.06
CA ASN A 336 3.05 -0.47 -25.14
C ASN A 336 3.67 0.03 -26.46
N LEU A 337 4.69 -0.66 -26.98
CA LEU A 337 5.27 -0.34 -28.28
C LEU A 337 4.25 -0.54 -29.42
N GLY A 338 3.43 -1.59 -29.36
CA GLY A 338 2.34 -1.80 -30.33
C GLY A 338 1.28 -0.71 -30.26
N TYR A 339 0.99 -0.20 -29.06
CA TYR A 339 0.08 0.93 -28.87
C TYR A 339 0.67 2.22 -29.46
N ALA A 340 1.96 2.50 -29.19
CA ALA A 340 2.66 3.63 -29.76
C ALA A 340 2.73 3.58 -31.28
N TYR A 341 2.99 2.42 -31.88
CA TYR A 341 2.96 2.26 -33.35
C TYR A 341 1.57 2.45 -33.94
N SER A 342 0.51 1.99 -33.27
CA SER A 342 -0.87 2.17 -33.72
C SER A 342 -1.25 3.65 -33.79
N ASP A 343 -0.76 4.45 -32.84
CA ASP A 343 -1.01 5.90 -32.74
C ASP A 343 0.00 6.76 -33.52
N ARG A 344 1.09 6.16 -34.03
CA ARG A 344 2.19 6.85 -34.70
C ARG A 344 1.71 7.64 -35.92
N ILE A 345 2.02 8.94 -35.90
CA ILE A 345 1.60 9.90 -36.93
C ILE A 345 2.57 9.93 -38.12
N ASN A 346 3.87 9.82 -37.84
CA ASN A 346 4.93 9.84 -38.85
C ASN A 346 5.06 8.48 -39.54
N GLY A 347 5.56 8.49 -40.79
CA GLY A 347 5.74 7.28 -41.59
C GLY A 347 4.48 6.86 -42.35
N ASP A 348 4.55 5.71 -43.01
CA ASP A 348 3.41 5.13 -43.71
C ASP A 348 2.48 4.44 -42.70
N LYS A 349 1.17 4.73 -42.80
CA LYS A 349 0.18 4.20 -41.85
C LYS A 349 0.04 2.68 -41.95
N ALA A 350 0.19 2.10 -43.14
CA ALA A 350 0.10 0.66 -43.30
C ALA A 350 1.29 -0.02 -42.60
N ASP A 351 2.50 0.51 -42.79
CA ASP A 351 3.71 -0.01 -42.13
C ASP A 351 3.62 0.10 -40.60
N ASN A 352 3.13 1.23 -40.09
CA ASN A 352 2.93 1.43 -38.64
C ASN A 352 1.95 0.40 -38.04
N LEU A 353 0.87 0.06 -38.76
CA LEU A 353 -0.08 -0.97 -38.31
C LEU A 353 0.53 -2.37 -38.34
N GLU A 354 1.40 -2.70 -39.31
CA GLU A 354 2.12 -3.99 -39.28
C GLU A 354 3.08 -4.08 -38.09
N LEU A 355 3.80 -3.00 -37.78
CA LEU A 355 4.67 -2.93 -36.60
C LEU A 355 3.87 -3.10 -35.30
N ALA A 356 2.68 -2.49 -35.22
CA ALA A 356 1.78 -2.66 -34.08
C ALA A 356 1.32 -4.11 -33.91
N ILE A 357 0.88 -4.75 -35.00
CA ILE A 357 0.45 -6.16 -35.02
C ILE A 357 1.59 -7.06 -34.57
N GLU A 358 2.81 -6.87 -35.10
CA GLU A 358 3.99 -7.64 -34.70
C GLU A 358 4.27 -7.51 -33.20
N ALA A 359 4.28 -6.27 -32.68
CA ALA A 359 4.55 -6.02 -31.27
C ALA A 359 3.48 -6.67 -30.35
N TYR A 360 2.19 -6.59 -30.70
CA TYR A 360 1.14 -7.28 -29.94
C TYR A 360 1.28 -8.80 -30.00
N GLN A 361 1.64 -9.37 -31.15
CA GLN A 361 1.91 -10.81 -31.27
C GLN A 361 3.10 -11.25 -30.42
N LEU A 362 4.16 -10.43 -30.33
CA LEU A 362 5.30 -10.66 -29.44
C LEU A 362 4.84 -10.67 -27.98
N ALA A 363 4.04 -9.69 -27.54
CA ALA A 363 3.48 -9.67 -26.19
C ALA A 363 2.64 -10.92 -25.87
N LEU A 364 1.75 -11.33 -26.80
CA LEU A 364 0.92 -12.55 -26.69
C LEU A 364 1.72 -13.86 -26.70
N SER A 365 3.01 -13.82 -27.03
CA SER A 365 3.87 -14.99 -26.93
C SER A 365 4.35 -15.27 -25.49
N VAL A 366 4.05 -14.36 -24.55
CA VAL A 366 4.27 -14.48 -23.10
C VAL A 366 2.94 -14.36 -22.35
N TYR A 367 2.14 -13.34 -22.67
CA TYR A 367 0.80 -13.23 -22.09
C TYR A 367 -0.04 -14.39 -22.60
N THR A 368 -0.42 -15.29 -21.72
CA THR A 368 -1.32 -16.39 -22.00
C THR A 368 -2.62 -16.18 -21.23
N LYS A 369 -3.72 -16.75 -21.72
CA LYS A 369 -5.00 -16.70 -20.99
C LYS A 369 -4.92 -17.27 -19.58
N LEU A 370 -4.03 -18.24 -19.34
CA LEU A 370 -3.90 -18.91 -18.06
C LEU A 370 -3.11 -18.06 -17.06
N ASP A 371 -1.96 -17.56 -17.49
CA ASP A 371 -0.99 -16.94 -16.59
C ASP A 371 -1.26 -15.43 -16.44
N PHE A 372 -1.78 -14.78 -17.48
CA PHE A 372 -2.02 -13.33 -17.54
C PHE A 372 -3.37 -13.03 -18.23
N PRO A 373 -4.51 -13.47 -17.67
CA PRO A 373 -5.81 -13.40 -18.34
C PRO A 373 -6.18 -11.98 -18.79
N GLU A 374 -5.96 -10.98 -17.94
CA GLU A 374 -6.30 -9.57 -18.22
C GLU A 374 -5.37 -8.97 -19.28
N ASP A 375 -4.05 -9.14 -19.16
CA ASP A 375 -3.09 -8.65 -20.15
C ASP A 375 -3.28 -9.31 -21.51
N TRP A 376 -3.55 -10.62 -21.51
CA TRP A 376 -3.86 -11.39 -22.71
C TRP A 376 -5.11 -10.85 -23.40
N ALA A 377 -6.19 -10.61 -22.65
CA ALA A 377 -7.44 -10.10 -23.20
C ALA A 377 -7.30 -8.67 -23.73
N ARG A 378 -6.63 -7.79 -22.98
CA ARG A 378 -6.32 -6.41 -23.38
C ARG A 378 -5.44 -6.36 -24.63
N THR A 379 -4.44 -7.24 -24.72
CA THR A 379 -3.57 -7.31 -25.90
C THR A 379 -4.34 -7.81 -27.13
N HIS A 380 -5.20 -8.81 -26.97
CA HIS A 380 -6.09 -9.26 -28.05
C HIS A 380 -7.08 -8.19 -28.51
N TYR A 381 -7.63 -7.41 -27.58
CA TYR A 381 -8.50 -6.29 -27.94
C TYR A 381 -7.77 -5.28 -28.84
N ASN A 382 -6.55 -4.88 -28.46
CA ASN A 382 -5.76 -3.94 -29.25
C ASN A 382 -5.26 -4.53 -30.57
N LEU A 383 -4.90 -5.83 -30.58
CA LEU A 383 -4.59 -6.55 -31.81
C LEU A 383 -5.79 -6.58 -32.76
N GLY A 384 -7.00 -6.79 -32.24
CA GLY A 384 -8.24 -6.72 -33.00
C GLY A 384 -8.46 -5.33 -33.62
N ASN A 385 -8.18 -4.25 -32.87
CA ASN A 385 -8.23 -2.89 -33.40
C ASN A 385 -7.21 -2.69 -34.53
N ALA A 386 -5.99 -3.19 -34.35
CA ALA A 386 -4.94 -3.08 -35.36
C ALA A 386 -5.33 -3.83 -36.65
N TYR A 387 -5.89 -5.04 -36.55
CA TYR A 387 -6.43 -5.77 -37.71
C TYR A 387 -7.61 -5.06 -38.36
N PHE A 388 -8.53 -4.51 -37.56
CA PHE A 388 -9.70 -3.79 -38.08
C PHE A 388 -9.30 -2.58 -38.94
N TYR A 389 -8.26 -1.85 -38.55
CA TYR A 389 -7.74 -0.70 -39.29
C TYR A 389 -6.65 -1.04 -40.31
N ARG A 390 -6.20 -2.31 -40.38
CA ARG A 390 -5.12 -2.77 -41.25
C ARG A 390 -5.42 -2.48 -42.72
N ILE A 391 -4.46 -1.84 -43.39
CA ILE A 391 -4.58 -1.38 -44.78
C ILE A 391 -4.12 -2.46 -45.76
N ASN A 392 -3.07 -3.20 -45.40
CA ASN A 392 -2.51 -4.27 -46.23
C ASN A 392 -3.35 -5.55 -46.14
N GLY A 393 -3.38 -6.32 -47.24
CA GLY A 393 -4.11 -7.59 -47.32
C GLY A 393 -5.57 -7.44 -47.77
N ASP A 394 -6.30 -8.55 -47.76
CA ASP A 394 -7.73 -8.54 -48.07
C ASP A 394 -8.54 -8.03 -46.87
N LYS A 395 -9.55 -7.19 -47.15
CA LYS A 395 -10.35 -6.56 -46.10
C LYS A 395 -11.21 -7.57 -45.35
N ALA A 396 -11.73 -8.61 -46.01
CA ALA A 396 -12.53 -9.63 -45.34
C ALA A 396 -11.65 -10.45 -44.39
N ASP A 397 -10.47 -10.87 -44.83
CA ASP A 397 -9.50 -11.61 -43.99
C ASP A 397 -9.10 -10.79 -42.76
N ASN A 398 -8.82 -9.50 -42.93
CA ASN A 398 -8.49 -8.60 -41.81
C ASN A 398 -9.65 -8.46 -40.80
N LEU A 399 -10.90 -8.40 -41.28
CA LEU A 399 -12.07 -8.35 -40.40
C LEU A 399 -12.30 -9.68 -39.67
N GLU A 400 -12.03 -10.82 -40.30
CA GLU A 400 -12.10 -12.12 -39.65
C GLU A 400 -11.06 -12.23 -38.51
N LEU A 401 -9.82 -11.82 -38.75
CA LEU A 401 -8.78 -11.75 -37.73
C LEU A 401 -9.14 -10.80 -36.58
N ALA A 402 -9.74 -9.64 -36.89
CA ALA A 402 -10.20 -8.71 -35.87
C ALA A 402 -11.31 -9.32 -35.00
N ILE A 403 -12.30 -9.97 -35.62
CA ILE A 403 -13.40 -10.65 -34.90
C ILE A 403 -12.85 -11.75 -34.01
N GLU A 404 -11.92 -12.56 -34.48
CA GLU A 404 -11.28 -13.61 -33.69
C GLU A 404 -10.58 -13.02 -32.45
N ALA A 405 -9.76 -11.98 -32.64
CA ALA A 405 -9.07 -11.32 -31.54
C ALA A 405 -10.04 -10.72 -30.51
N TYR A 406 -11.12 -10.06 -30.94
CA TYR A 406 -12.15 -9.56 -30.02
C TYR A 406 -12.88 -10.69 -29.28
N GLN A 407 -13.15 -11.82 -29.94
CA GLN A 407 -13.77 -12.98 -29.28
C GLN A 407 -12.83 -13.58 -28.23
N LEU A 408 -11.52 -13.62 -28.48
CA LEU A 408 -10.53 -14.03 -27.50
C LEU A 408 -10.55 -13.09 -26.29
N ALA A 409 -10.53 -11.77 -26.49
CA ALA A 409 -10.63 -10.80 -25.39
C ALA A 409 -11.92 -10.96 -24.55
N LEU A 410 -13.08 -11.10 -25.20
CA LEU A 410 -14.38 -11.32 -24.54
C LEU A 410 -14.47 -12.64 -23.78
N SER A 411 -13.59 -13.61 -24.07
CA SER A 411 -13.56 -14.87 -23.34
C SER A 411 -12.96 -14.75 -21.93
N VAL A 412 -12.44 -13.57 -21.57
CA VAL A 412 -11.98 -13.18 -20.23
C VAL A 412 -12.88 -12.09 -19.66
N TYR A 413 -13.18 -11.04 -20.45
CA TYR A 413 -14.08 -9.96 -20.05
C TYR A 413 -15.54 -10.40 -20.12
N THR A 414 -15.95 -11.26 -19.19
CA THR A 414 -17.36 -11.63 -19.06
C THR A 414 -18.10 -10.53 -18.29
N LYS A 415 -19.37 -10.30 -18.63
CA LYS A 415 -20.24 -9.34 -17.94
C LYS A 415 -20.40 -9.61 -16.42
N LEU A 416 -20.07 -10.83 -15.97
CA LEU A 416 -20.14 -11.22 -14.57
C LEU A 416 -18.86 -10.81 -13.81
N ASP A 417 -17.71 -10.89 -14.46
CA ASP A 417 -16.39 -10.68 -13.85
C ASP A 417 -15.88 -9.24 -14.04
N PHE A 418 -16.35 -8.54 -15.09
CA PHE A 418 -16.02 -7.15 -15.42
C PHE A 418 -17.30 -6.41 -15.86
N PRO A 419 -18.10 -5.91 -14.89
CA PRO A 419 -19.42 -5.33 -15.18
C PRO A 419 -19.41 -3.87 -15.64
N GLU A 420 -18.28 -3.17 -15.46
CA GLU A 420 -17.99 -1.81 -15.94
C GLU A 420 -17.29 -1.87 -17.31
#